data_AF-A0A926FBN8-F1
#
_entry.id   AF-A0A926FBN8-F1
#
_cell.length_a   1.000
_cell.length_b   1.000
_cell.length_c   1.000
_cell.angle_alpha   90.00
_cell.angle_beta   90.00
_cell.angle_gamma   90.00
#
_symmetry.space_group_name_H-M   'P 1'
#
loop_
_entity.id
_entity.type
_entity.pdbx_description
1 polymer ?
#
loop_
_entity_poly.entity_id
_entity_poly.type
_entity_poly.pdbx_seq_one_letter_code
_entity_poly.pdbx_strand_id
1 'polypeptide(L)' 'MTENEKKLLQVQHRLEEAQARDRAKERNARTRRLIQEGAILEKAFPKAVNMELEDLSQYLKEKLG' A
#
# COMPACT_ATOMS: atom_id res chain seq x y z
N MET A 1 11.73 -26.19 -28.03
CA MET A 1 11.11 -26.40 -26.70
C MET A 1 10.41 -27.75 -26.69
N THR A 2 10.85 -28.64 -25.81
CA THR A 2 10.20 -29.93 -25.54
C THR A 2 8.89 -29.72 -24.79
N GLU A 3 7.98 -30.70 -24.81
CA GLU A 3 6.70 -30.59 -24.08
C GLU A 3 6.88 -30.42 -22.57
N ASN A 4 7.94 -31.01 -22.01
CA ASN A 4 8.26 -30.91 -20.59
C ASN A 4 8.72 -29.50 -20.21
N GLU A 5 9.53 -28.86 -21.06
CA GLU A 5 9.94 -27.45 -20.88
C GLU A 5 8.74 -26.51 -20.91
N LYS A 6 7.79 -26.74 -21.82
CA LYS A 6 6.55 -25.94 -21.89
C LYS A 6 5.69 -26.09 -20.63
N LYS A 7 5.54 -27.31 -20.10
CA LYS A 7 4.79 -27.56 -18.87
C LYS A 7 5.46 -26.91 -17.66
N LEU A 8 6.78 -26.99 -17.55
CA LEU A 8 7.53 -26.35 -16.47
C LEU A 8 7.34 -24.83 -16.50
N LEU A 9 7.47 -24.22 -17.68
CA LEU A 9 7.28 -22.78 -17.86
C LEU A 9 5.86 -22.34 -17.49
N GLN A 10 4.85 -23.14 -17.83
CA GLN A 10 3.46 -22.82 -17.49
C GLN A 10 3.21 -22.86 -15.97
N VAL A 11 3.82 -23.79 -15.24
CA VAL A 11 3.73 -23.83 -13.77
C VAL A 11 4.44 -22.62 -13.16
N GLN A 12 5.61 -22.24 -13.68
CA GLN A 12 6.33 -21.05 -13.24
C GLN A 12 5.49 -19.78 -13.41
N HIS A 13 4.88 -19.57 -14.58
CA HIS A 13 4.02 -18.41 -14.81
C HIS A 13 2.81 -18.35 -13.87
N ARG A 14 2.18 -19.49 -13.57
CA ARG A 14 1.08 -19.53 -12.60
C ARG A 14 1.54 -19.14 -11.19
N LEU A 15 2.74 -19.56 -10.80
CA LEU A 15 3.33 -19.19 -9.51
C LEU A 15 3.64 -17.68 -9.46
N GLU A 16 4.27 -17.15 -10.51
CA GLU A 16 4.57 -15.72 -10.63
C GLU A 16 3.30 -14.86 -10.58
N GLU A 17 2.25 -15.27 -11.29
CA GLU A 17 0.97 -14.58 -11.30
C GLU A 17 0.31 -14.59 -9.91
N ALA A 18 0.33 -15.73 -9.21
CA ALA A 18 -0.19 -15.82 -7.84
C ALA A 18 0.55 -14.86 -6.90
N GLN A 19 1.88 -14.85 -6.94
CA GLN A 19 2.70 -13.95 -6.13
C GLN A 19 2.46 -12.47 -6.48
N ALA A 20 2.31 -12.15 -7.76
CA ALA A 20 2.00 -10.78 -8.20
C ALA A 20 0.63 -10.31 -7.69
N ARG A 21 -0.37 -11.20 -7.71
CA ARG A 21 -1.70 -10.93 -7.15
C ARG A 21 -1.65 -10.71 -5.65
N ASP A 22 -0.87 -11.49 -4.91
CA ASP A 22 -0.77 -11.34 -3.46
C ASP A 22 -0.06 -10.03 -3.07
N ARG A 23 1.03 -9.66 -3.75
CA ARG A 23 1.65 -8.33 -3.61
C ARG A 23 0.66 -7.20 -3.91
N ALA A 24 -0.20 -7.36 -4.91
CA ALA A 24 -1.23 -6.37 -5.22
C ALA A 24 -2.29 -6.26 -4.12
N LYS A 25 -2.74 -7.39 -3.54
CA LYS A 25 -3.68 -7.40 -2.42
C LYS A 25 -3.10 -6.68 -1.20
N GLU A 26 -1.84 -6.94 -0.85
CA GLU A 26 -1.17 -6.29 0.28
C GLU A 26 -1.09 -4.78 0.09
N ARG A 27 -0.68 -4.31 -1.10
CA ARG A 27 -0.66 -2.88 -1.43
C ARG A 27 -2.05 -2.25 -1.32
N ASN A 28 -3.07 -2.90 -1.87
CA ASN A 28 -4.44 -2.38 -1.84
C ASN A 28 -5.00 -2.34 -0.41
N ALA A 29 -4.70 -3.34 0.41
CA ALA A 29 -5.07 -3.37 1.83
C ALA A 29 -4.41 -2.22 2.59
N ARG A 30 -3.10 -2.00 2.37
CA ARG A 30 -2.36 -0.88 2.97
C ARG A 30 -2.94 0.47 2.55
N THR A 31 -3.18 0.68 1.25
CA THR A 31 -3.76 1.94 0.75
C THR A 31 -5.16 2.18 1.33
N ARG A 32 -6.01 1.15 1.39
CA ARG A 32 -7.34 1.27 2.00
C ARG A 32 -7.24 1.68 3.47
N ARG A 33 -6.34 1.06 4.23
CA ARG A 33 -6.12 1.39 5.64
C ARG A 33 -5.69 2.86 5.79
N LEU A 34 -4.70 3.30 5.03
CA LEU A 34 -4.19 4.68 5.09
C LEU A 34 -5.26 5.72 4.74
N ILE A 35 -6.14 5.44 3.77
CA ILE A 35 -7.25 6.35 3.43
C ILE A 35 -8.26 6.43 4.57
N GLN A 36 -8.63 5.29 5.15
CA GLN A 36 -9.59 5.25 6.26
C GLN A 36 -9.04 5.95 7.51
N GLU A 37 -7.80 5.62 7.89
CA GLU A 37 -7.11 6.27 9.01
C GLU A 37 -6.95 7.77 8.75
N GLY A 38 -6.52 8.16 7.54
CA GLY A 38 -6.39 9.55 7.12
C GLY A 38 -7.71 10.33 7.22
N ALA A 39 -8.82 9.76 6.74
CA ALA A 39 -10.13 10.41 6.82
C ALA A 39 -10.60 10.64 8.27
N ILE A 40 -10.32 9.69 9.17
CA ILE A 40 -10.60 9.86 10.61
C ILE A 40 -9.76 11.00 11.18
N LEU A 41 -8.46 11.05 10.83
CA LEU A 41 -7.55 12.08 11.32
C LEU A 41 -7.89 13.47 10.77
N GLU A 42 -8.26 13.60 9.50
CA GLU A 42 -8.71 14.87 8.91
C GLU A 42 -9.94 15.41 9.62
N LYS A 43 -10.90 14.53 9.98
CA LYS A 43 -12.08 14.92 10.75
C LYS A 43 -11.73 15.37 12.17
N ALA A 44 -10.80 14.67 12.83
CA ALA A 44 -10.37 14.99 14.19
C ALA A 44 -9.49 16.25 14.25
N PHE A 45 -8.74 16.52 13.17
CA PHE A 45 -7.83 17.65 13.08
C PHE A 45 -7.94 18.36 11.72
N PRO A 46 -9.01 19.16 11.51
CA PRO A 46 -9.28 19.81 10.22
C PRO A 46 -8.17 20.75 9.72
N LYS A 47 -7.32 21.24 10.64
CA LYS A 47 -6.18 22.09 10.28
C LYS A 47 -5.13 21.34 9.44
N ALA A 48 -5.00 20.02 9.58
CA ALA A 48 -4.06 19.22 8.80
C ALA A 48 -4.35 19.22 7.30
N VAL A 49 -5.61 19.41 6.88
CA VAL A 49 -6.01 19.38 5.47
C VAL A 49 -5.29 20.46 4.64
N ASN A 50 -4.97 21.59 5.25
CA ASN A 50 -4.31 22.72 4.58
C ASN A 50 -2.82 22.83 4.91
N MET A 51 -2.26 21.88 5.65
CA MET A 51 -0.84 21.86 5.98
C MET A 51 -0.08 21.13 4.88
N GLU A 52 1.09 21.65 4.52
CA GLU A 52 2.04 20.88 3.73
C GLU A 52 2.52 19.65 4.53
N LEU A 53 2.92 18.60 3.82
CA LEU A 53 3.31 17.34 4.47
C LEU A 53 4.46 17.51 5.47
N GLU A 54 5.41 18.39 5.14
CA GLU A 54 6.55 18.68 6.01
C GLU A 54 6.11 19.42 7.28
N ASP A 55 5.24 20.42 7.14
CA ASP A 55 4.69 21.20 8.26
C ASP A 55 3.86 20.32 9.19
N LEU A 56 3.01 19.46 8.62
CA LEU A 56 2.22 18.49 9.38
C LEU A 56 3.13 17.51 10.14
N SER A 57 4.15 16.98 9.48
CA SER A 57 5.14 16.07 10.08
C SER A 57 5.87 16.73 11.24
N GLN A 58 6.35 17.97 11.05
CA GLN A 58 7.04 18.73 12.09
C GLN A 58 6.11 19.06 13.27
N TYR A 59 4.91 19.56 12.99
CA TYR A 59 3.90 19.88 14.00
C TYR A 59 3.57 18.65 14.87
N LEU A 60 3.35 17.48 14.25
CA LEU A 60 3.04 16.26 14.98
C LEU A 60 4.22 15.77 15.83
N LYS A 61 5.46 15.87 15.32
CA LYS A 61 6.66 15.55 16.12
C LYS A 61 6.78 16.45 17.34
N GLU A 62 6.52 17.75 17.22
CA GLU A 62 6.59 18.69 18.34
C GLU A 62 5.47 18.52 19.37
N LYS A 63 4.30 18.03 18.95
CA LYS A 63 3.12 17.88 19.83
C LYS A 63 2.99 16.50 20.46
N LEU A 64 3.49 15.46 19.81
CA LEU A 64 3.32 14.06 20.23
C LEU A 64 4.65 13.37 20.58
N GLY A 65 5.79 14.00 20.30
CA GLY A 65 7.14 13.54 20.63
C GLY A 65 7.66 14.10 21.96
#